data_AF-A0A9C9JQ79-F1
#
_entry.id   AF-A0A9C9JQ79-F1
#
_cell.length_a   1.000
_cell.length_b   1.000
_cell.length_c   1.000
_cell.angle_alpha   90.00
_cell.angle_beta   90.00
_cell.angle_gamma   90.00
#
_symmetry.space_group_name_H-M   'P 1'
#
loop_
_entity.id
_entity.type
_entity.pdbx_description
1 polymer ?
#
loop_
_entity_poly.entity_id
_entity_poly.type
_entity_poly.pdbx_seq_one_letter_code
_entity_poly.pdbx_strand_id
1 'polypeptide(L)'
;MSKDMLNLKDCLPGATVTICSINPGLGCAQRLRELGLVEGSHVLLMKQEDPVLLMVKDSRIAIDPATARQITVSCIPLGEAADFGSLPEGQPLTTLPSGENGR
;
A
#
# COMPACT_ATOMS: atom_id res chain seq x y z
N MET A 1 -10.03 16.87 -15.92
CA MET A 1 -9.50 15.58 -15.46
C MET A 1 -8.62 15.87 -14.26
N SER A 2 -9.16 15.72 -13.06
CA SER A 2 -8.43 15.97 -11.80
C SER A 2 -7.27 14.98 -11.72
N LYS A 3 -6.05 15.51 -11.80
CA LYS A 3 -4.84 14.72 -11.69
C LYS A 3 -4.45 14.79 -10.21
N ASP A 4 -5.08 13.95 -9.39
CA ASP A 4 -4.85 13.97 -7.95
C ASP A 4 -3.39 13.55 -7.67
N MET A 5 -2.56 14.55 -7.42
CA MET A 5 -1.20 14.40 -6.91
C MET A 5 -1.30 14.14 -5.42
N LEU A 6 -0.95 12.93 -5.02
CA LEU A 6 -1.13 12.41 -3.67
C LEU A 6 0.21 11.89 -3.17
N ASN A 7 0.35 11.76 -1.86
CA ASN A 7 1.49 11.05 -1.30
C ASN A 7 1.35 9.54 -1.56
N LEU A 8 2.47 8.84 -1.68
CA LEU A 8 2.47 7.38 -1.84
C LEU A 8 1.70 6.68 -0.71
N LYS A 9 1.71 7.25 0.50
CA LYS A 9 0.96 6.78 1.67
C LYS A 9 -0.55 7.00 1.62
N ASP A 10 -1.06 7.79 0.69
CA ASP A 10 -2.50 8.03 0.54
C ASP A 10 -3.11 7.16 -0.58
N CYS A 11 -2.27 6.48 -1.35
CA CYS A 11 -2.70 5.57 -2.40
C CYS A 11 -3.18 4.24 -1.82
N LEU A 12 -4.20 3.66 -2.44
CA LEU A 12 -4.72 2.34 -2.09
C LEU A 12 -3.78 1.24 -2.59
N PRO A 13 -3.54 0.17 -1.79
CA PRO A 13 -2.86 -1.01 -2.29
C PRO A 13 -3.62 -1.61 -3.48
N GLY A 14 -2.88 -2.10 -4.47
CA GLY A 14 -3.39 -2.53 -5.77
C GLY A 14 -3.41 -1.43 -6.84
N ALA A 15 -3.26 -0.15 -6.47
CA ALA A 15 -3.25 0.94 -7.45
C ALA A 15 -1.91 1.03 -8.19
N THR A 16 -2.00 1.36 -9.49
CA THR A 16 -0.83 1.73 -10.28
C THR A 16 -0.61 3.23 -10.14
N VAL A 17 0.59 3.61 -9.70
CA VAL A 17 0.93 5.01 -9.46
C VAL A 17 2.14 5.41 -10.29
N THR A 18 2.16 6.66 -10.74
CA THR A 18 3.29 7.24 -11.46
C THR A 18 4.06 8.14 -10.52
N ILE A 19 5.36 7.90 -10.36
CA ILE A 19 6.20 8.76 -9.54
C ILE A 19 6.34 10.11 -10.22
N CYS A 20 5.91 11.19 -9.56
CA CYS A 20 5.99 12.53 -10.13
C CYS A 20 7.18 13.32 -9.58
N SER A 21 7.46 13.19 -8.28
CA SER A 21 8.66 13.78 -7.68
C SER A 21 9.12 13.00 -6.46
N ILE A 22 10.44 12.99 -6.24
CA ILE A 22 11.13 12.21 -5.21
C ILE A 22 12.05 13.17 -4.45
N ASN A 23 11.67 13.59 -3.23
CA ASN A 23 12.50 14.45 -2.37
C ASN A 23 13.00 13.79 -1.07
N PRO A 24 13.63 12.61 -1.12
CA PRO A 24 14.23 12.01 0.05
C PRO A 24 15.63 12.54 0.30
N GLY A 25 16.14 12.33 1.52
CA GLY A 25 17.52 12.67 1.86
C GLY A 25 18.53 12.08 0.86
N LEU A 26 19.67 12.75 0.68
CA LEU A 26 20.70 12.46 -0.34
C LEU A 26 21.04 10.97 -0.50
N GLY A 27 21.19 10.22 0.60
CA GLY A 27 21.50 8.78 0.55
C GLY A 27 20.35 7.91 0.03
N CYS A 28 19.11 8.24 0.38
CA CYS A 28 17.92 7.50 -0.07
C CYS A 28 17.63 7.76 -1.55
N ALA A 29 17.82 8.99 -2.03
CA ALA A 29 17.58 9.35 -3.43
C ALA A 29 18.46 8.55 -4.39
N GLN A 30 19.75 8.39 -4.05
CA GLN A 30 20.68 7.60 -4.86
C GLN A 30 20.24 6.13 -4.90
N ARG A 31 19.91 5.55 -3.75
CA ARG A 31 19.48 4.15 -3.67
C ARG A 31 18.19 3.88 -4.45
N LEU A 32 17.21 4.77 -4.35
CA LEU A 32 15.95 4.63 -5.10
C LEU A 32 16.19 4.67 -6.62
N ARG A 33 17.08 5.54 -7.08
CA ARG A 33 17.47 5.61 -8.50
C ARG A 33 18.14 4.32 -8.96
N GLU A 34 19.04 3.72 -8.16
CA GLU A 34 19.65 2.42 -8.47
C GLU A 34 18.62 1.29 -8.59
N LEU A 35 17.57 1.35 -7.77
CA LEU A 35 16.47 0.40 -7.78
C LEU A 35 15.43 0.66 -8.89
N GLY A 36 15.59 1.73 -9.67
CA GLY A 36 14.68 2.09 -10.76
C GLY A 36 13.44 2.88 -10.32
N LEU A 37 13.37 3.32 -9.06
CA LEU A 37 12.41 4.33 -8.59
C LEU A 37 12.90 5.71 -8.99
N VAL A 38 12.57 6.11 -10.22
CA VAL A 38 12.85 7.45 -10.75
C VAL A 38 11.56 8.16 -11.12
N GLU A 39 11.62 9.49 -11.18
CA GLU A 39 10.52 10.33 -11.65
C GLU A 39 10.07 9.88 -13.05
N GLY A 40 8.76 9.77 -13.26
CA GLY A 40 8.15 9.20 -14.46
C GLY A 40 8.01 7.68 -14.45
N SER A 41 8.52 6.96 -13.45
CA SER A 41 8.35 5.50 -13.37
C SER A 41 6.96 5.12 -12.92
N HIS A 42 6.44 4.05 -13.52
CA HIS A 42 5.20 3.40 -13.10
C HIS A 42 5.52 2.33 -12.07
N VAL A 43 4.83 2.36 -10.94
CA VAL A 43 5.00 1.41 -9.85
C VAL A 43 3.63 0.91 -9.39
N LEU A 44 3.57 -0.35 -9.00
CA LEU A 44 2.37 -0.94 -8.42
C LEU A 44 2.51 -0.94 -6.89
N LEU A 45 1.57 -0.31 -6.19
CA LEU A 45 1.53 -0.36 -4.74
C LEU A 45 1.00 -1.73 -4.32
N MET A 46 1.83 -2.58 -3.72
CA MET A 46 1.38 -3.90 -3.26
C MET A 46 0.81 -3.85 -1.85
N LYS A 47 1.50 -3.16 -0.94
CA LYS A 47 1.10 -3.06 0.46
C LYS A 47 1.54 -1.70 1.02
N GLN A 48 0.67 -1.10 1.83
CA GLN A 48 0.88 0.22 2.43
C GLN A 48 1.30 0.16 3.91
N GLU A 49 1.10 -0.98 4.58
CA GLU A 49 1.49 -1.18 5.98
C GLU A 49 2.99 -1.40 6.12
N ASP A 50 3.58 -0.72 7.12
CA ASP A 50 5.00 -0.61 7.41
C ASP A 50 5.79 -1.94 7.29
N PRO A 51 6.75 -2.09 6.36
CA PRO A 51 7.21 -1.13 5.35
C PRO A 51 6.37 -1.12 4.05
N VAL A 52 6.32 0.03 3.37
CA VAL A 52 5.57 0.18 2.12
C VAL A 52 6.21 -0.67 1.01
N LEU A 53 5.46 -1.62 0.46
CA LEU A 53 5.91 -2.51 -0.61
C LEU A 53 5.41 -2.04 -1.96
N LEU A 54 6.37 -1.84 -2.87
CA LEU A 54 6.15 -1.44 -4.24
C LEU A 54 6.70 -2.50 -5.19
N MET A 55 6.07 -2.64 -6.34
CA MET A 55 6.63 -3.41 -7.45
C MET A 55 7.01 -2.46 -8.59
N VAL A 56 8.29 -2.53 -8.98
CA VAL A 56 8.92 -1.67 -10.00
C VAL A 56 9.64 -2.57 -10.98
N LYS A 57 9.20 -2.61 -12.24
CA LYS A 57 9.80 -3.46 -13.29
C LYS A 57 10.06 -4.91 -12.81
N ASP A 58 9.03 -5.53 -12.22
CA ASP A 58 9.08 -6.89 -11.64
C ASP A 58 9.89 -7.04 -10.33
N SER A 59 10.61 -6.01 -9.90
CA SER A 59 11.33 -6.01 -8.61
C SER A 59 10.44 -5.52 -7.47
N ARG A 60 10.44 -6.25 -6.35
CA ARG A 60 9.75 -5.85 -5.12
C ARG A 60 10.68 -5.03 -4.25
N ILE A 61 10.26 -3.81 -3.93
CA ILE A 61 11.05 -2.84 -3.18
C ILE A 61 10.24 -2.45 -1.94
N ALA A 62 10.84 -2.66 -0.78
CA ALA A 62 10.32 -2.15 0.48
C ALA A 62 10.91 -0.76 0.73
N ILE A 63 10.05 0.20 1.06
CA ILE A 63 10.44 1.57 1.37
C ILE A 63 9.90 1.94 2.75
N ASP A 64 10.75 2.61 3.52
CA ASP A 64 10.36 3.17 4.80
C ASP A 64 9.20 4.17 4.67
N PRO A 65 8.29 4.22 5.65
CA PRO A 65 7.17 5.16 5.68
C PRO A 65 7.61 6.62 5.61
N ALA A 66 8.78 6.93 6.17
CA ALA A 66 9.35 8.28 6.17
C ALA A 66 9.72 8.72 4.75
N THR A 67 10.38 7.83 3.99
CA THR A 67 10.73 8.06 2.59
C THR A 67 9.48 8.09 1.72
N ALA A 68 8.51 7.20 1.95
CA ALA A 68 7.23 7.17 1.23
C ALA A 68 6.44 8.50 1.33
N ARG A 69 6.51 9.19 2.48
CA ARG A 69 5.88 10.52 2.66
C ARG A 69 6.53 11.62 1.81
N GLN A 70 7.79 11.45 1.43
CA GLN A 70 8.56 12.41 0.64
C GLN A 70 8.46 12.16 -0.88
N ILE A 71 7.62 11.21 -1.29
CA ILE A 71 7.40 10.85 -2.68
C ILE A 71 5.99 11.27 -3.09
N THR A 72 5.92 12.14 -4.10
CA THR A 72 4.68 12.60 -4.70
C THR A 72 4.37 11.73 -5.91
N VAL A 73 3.17 11.16 -5.94
CA VAL A 73 2.73 10.26 -7.00
C VAL A 73 1.41 10.71 -7.59
N SER A 74 1.18 10.31 -8.85
CA SER A 74 -0.13 10.41 -9.49
C SER A 74 -0.75 9.02 -9.46
N CYS A 75 -1.78 8.85 -8.64
CA CYS A 75 -2.50 7.58 -8.54
C CYS A 75 -3.45 7.44 -9.72
N ILE A 76 -3.41 6.29 -10.39
CA ILE A 76 -4.45 5.89 -11.33
C ILE A 76 -5.15 4.69 -10.68
N PRO A 77 -6.35 4.88 -10.11
CA PRO A 77 -7.12 3.75 -9.62
C PRO A 77 -7.42 2.86 -10.81
N LEU A 78 -6.83 1.66 -10.83
CA LEU A 78 -7.29 0.61 -11.72
C LEU A 78 -8.66 0.22 -11.17
N GLY A 79 -9.72 0.51 -11.93
CA GLY A 79 -11.08 0.23 -11.51
C GLY A 79 -11.23 -1.20 -11.00
N GLU A 80 -12.05 -1.34 -9.95
CA GLU A 80 -12.35 -2.53 -9.15
C GLU A 80 -11.39 -2.79 -7.98
N ALA A 81 -11.87 -2.35 -6.82
CA ALA A 81 -11.42 -2.70 -5.50
C ALA A 81 -11.23 -4.22 -5.38
N ALA A 82 -9.97 -4.66 -5.34
CA ALA A 82 -9.66 -5.93 -4.74
C ALA A 82 -9.86 -5.74 -3.23
N ASP A 83 -11.07 -6.07 -2.78
CA ASP A 83 -11.46 -6.28 -1.39
C ASP A 83 -10.53 -7.34 -0.77
N PHE A 84 -9.35 -6.91 -0.31
CA PHE A 84 -8.39 -7.77 0.41
C PHE A 84 -8.53 -7.59 1.92
N GLY A 85 -9.72 -7.22 2.39
CA GLY A 85 -9.89 -6.69 3.73
C GLY A 85 -11.21 -6.99 4.44
N SER A 86 -12.09 -7.85 3.91
CA SER A 86 -13.15 -8.44 4.75
C SER A 86 -12.67 -9.77 5.33
N LEU A 87 -11.74 -9.73 6.29
CA LEU A 87 -11.70 -10.82 7.27
C LEU A 87 -12.98 -10.67 8.09
N PRO A 88 -13.91 -11.64 8.09
CA PRO A 88 -15.02 -11.59 9.02
C PRO A 88 -14.42 -11.60 10.43
N GLU A 89 -14.59 -10.50 11.16
CA GLU A 89 -14.38 -10.47 12.60
C GLU A 89 -14.97 -11.75 13.16
N GLY A 90 -14.11 -12.53 13.82
CA GLY A 90 -14.47 -13.81 14.40
C GLY A 90 -15.77 -13.65 15.19
N GLN A 91 -16.82 -14.32 14.72
CA GLN A 91 -18.07 -14.40 15.44
C GLN A 91 -17.77 -14.86 16.87
N PRO A 92 -18.40 -14.25 17.90
CA PRO A 92 -18.23 -14.72 19.25
C PRO A 92 -18.63 -16.20 19.31
N LEU A 93 -17.71 -17.02 19.83
CA LEU A 93 -17.93 -18.44 20.07
C LEU A 93 -19.27 -18.60 20.80
N THR A 94 -20.15 -19.37 20.17
CA THR A 94 -21.52 -19.67 20.62
C THR A 94 -21.67 -19.70 22.14
N THR A 95 -22.65 -18.96 22.64
CA THR A 95 -23.24 -19.22 23.95
C THR A 95 -23.74 -20.67 23.96
N LEU A 96 -23.32 -21.44 24.96
CA LEU A 96 -23.89 -22.75 25.28
C LEU A 96 -25.08 -22.53 26.25
N PRO A 97 -26.33 -22.74 25.85
CA PRO A 97 -27.37 -23.08 26.81
C PRO A 97 -27.35 -24.61 26.97
N SER A 98 -26.72 -25.11 28.03
CA SER A 98 -26.98 -26.46 28.51
C SER A 98 -27.75 -26.35 29.81
N GLY A 99 -29.06 -26.27 29.65
CA GLY A 99 -30.00 -26.51 30.72
C GLY A 99 -30.02 -27.99 31.13
N GLU A 100 -30.36 -28.17 32.40
CA GLU A 100 -31.37 -29.12 32.85
C GLU A 100 -31.17 -30.60 32.47
N ASN A 101 -30.67 -31.37 33.43
CA ASN A 101 -31.30 -32.66 33.72
C ASN A 101 -31.22 -32.94 35.22
N GLY A 102 -32.39 -32.83 35.86
CA GLY A 102 -32.62 -33.38 37.17
C GLY A 102 -32.79 -34.90 37.10
N ARG A 103 -32.18 -35.59 38.07
CA ARG A 103 -32.77 -36.70 38.81
C ARG A 103 -31.87 -37.09 39.97
#